data_AF-X0U3L0-F1
#
_entry.id   AF-X0U3L0-F1
#
_cell.length_a   1.000
_cell.length_b   1.000
_cell.length_c   1.000
_cell.angle_alpha   90.00
_cell.angle_beta   90.00
_cell.angle_gamma   90.00
#
_symmetry.space_group_name_H-M   'P 1'
#
loop_
_entity.id
_entity.type
_entity.pdbx_description
1 polymer ?
#
loop_
_entity_poly.entity_id
_entity_poly.type
_entity_poly.pdbx_seq_one_letter_code
_entity_poly.pdbx_strand_id
1 'polypeptide(L)' 'EDMLMRLSAFVEEHPEIQELDLNPIFAYKDSALAVDARIVLS' A
#
# COMPACT_ATOMS: atom_id res chain seq x y z
N GLU A 1 -9.75 6.32 -5.86
CA GLU A 1 -8.51 6.90 -6.42
C GLU A 1 -7.54 7.26 -5.30
N ASP A 2 -7.99 7.92 -4.24
CA ASP A 2 -7.20 8.38 -3.09
C ASP A 2 -6.28 7.33 -2.44
N MET A 3 -6.68 6.05 -2.38
CA MET A 3 -5.87 5.02 -1.71
C MET A 3 -4.52 4.81 -2.42
N LEU A 4 -4.51 4.73 -3.75
CA LEU A 4 -3.27 4.51 -4.51
C LEU A 4 -2.35 5.73 -4.42
N MET A 5 -2.92 6.95 -4.45
CA MET A 5 -2.15 8.18 -4.30
C MET A 5 -1.50 8.28 -2.92
N ARG A 6 -2.24 7.95 -1.86
CA ARG A 6 -1.70 7.91 -0.49
C ARG A 6 -0.64 6.84 -0.32
N LEU A 7 -0.81 5.68 -0.96
CA LEU A 7 0.16 4.60 -0.92
C LEU A 7 1.44 4.98 -1.68
N SER A 8 1.32 5.65 -2.84
CA SER A 8 2.46 6.17 -3.59
C SER A 8 3.25 7.18 -2.76
N ALA A 9 2.57 8.15 -2.14
CA ALA A 9 3.22 9.14 -1.27
C ALA A 9 3.94 8.49 -0.08
N PHE A 10 3.33 7.47 0.54
CA PHE A 10 3.97 6.70 1.60
C PHE A 10 5.27 6.02 1.15
N VAL A 11 5.27 5.37 -0.03
CA VAL A 11 6.49 4.73 -0.55
C VAL A 11 7.55 5.77 -0.92
N GLU A 12 7.16 6.94 -1.45
CA GLU A 12 8.09 8.04 -1.74
C GLU A 12 8.73 8.63 -0.47
N GLU A 13 7.98 8.73 0.63
CA GLU A 13 8.48 9.21 1.93
C GLU A 13 9.43 8.22 2.62
N HIS A 14 9.41 6.95 2.20
CA HIS A 14 10.17 5.84 2.78
C HIS A 14 11.06 5.16 1.73
N PRO A 15 12.19 5.79 1.33
CA PRO A 15 13.06 5.27 0.27
C PRO A 15 13.71 3.91 0.61
N GLU A 16 13.69 3.50 1.87
CA GLU A 16 14.13 2.17 2.30
C GLU A 16 13.23 1.03 1.78
N ILE A 17 11.97 1.32 1.45
CA ILE A 17 11.00 0.35 0.93
C ILE A 17 11.36 0.01 -0.52
N GLN A 18 11.86 -1.21 -0.75
CA GLN A 18 12.12 -1.72 -2.10
C GLN A 18 10.87 -2.33 -2.73
N GLU A 19 10.07 -3.06 -1.94
CA GLU A 19 8.85 -3.70 -2.41
C GLU A 19 7.74 -3.57 -1.37
N LEU A 20 6.52 -3.32 -1.85
CA LEU A 20 5.31 -3.34 -1.06
C LEU A 20 4.25 -4.16 -1.81
N ASP A 21 3.79 -5.23 -1.19
CA ASP A 21 2.79 -6.16 -1.72
C ASP A 21 1.61 -6.24 -0.74
N LEU A 22 0.40 -5.98 -1.24
CA LEU A 22 -0.84 -5.99 -0.47
C LEU A 22 -1.76 -7.06 -1.04
N ASN A 23 -1.95 -8.17 -0.32
CA ASN A 23 -2.75 -9.28 -0.84
C ASN A 23 -3.38 -10.13 0.28
N PRO A 24 -4.71 -10.17 0.43
CA PRO A 24 -5.74 -9.56 -0.43
C PRO A 24 -6.08 -8.11 -0.04
N ILE A 25 -6.52 -7.32 -1.02
CA ILE A 25 -7.24 -6.07 -0.80
C ILE A 25 -8.74 -6.30 -1.02
N PHE A 26 -9.53 -6.00 0.00
CA PHE A 26 -10.99 -5.92 -0.11
C PHE A 26 -11.38 -4.49 -0.47
N ALA A 27 -11.98 -4.31 -1.64
CA ALA A 27 -12.54 -3.04 -2.07
C ALA A 27 -14.02 -2.95 -1.69
N TYR A 28 -14.39 -1.86 -1.03
CA TYR A 28 -15.77 -1.48 -0.73
C TYR A 28 -16.14 -0.24 -1.54
N LYS A 29 -17.41 0.16 -1.46
CA LYS A 29 -17.93 1.31 -2.20
C LYS A 29 -17.10 2.58 -2.01
N ASP A 30 -16.69 2.86 -0.77
CA ASP A 30 -16.04 4.12 -0.39
C ASP A 30 -14.69 3.90 0.32
N SER A 31 -14.20 2.66 0.39
CA SER A 31 -12.97 2.33 1.11
C SER A 31 -12.27 1.08 0.58
N ALA A 32 -11.04 0.85 1.02
CA ALA A 32 -10.32 -0.40 0.78
C ALA A 32 -9.67 -0.86 2.09
N LEU A 33 -9.63 -2.17 2.30
CA LEU A 33 -8.99 -2.81 3.44
C LEU A 33 -7.97 -3.83 2.93
N ALA A 34 -6.70 -3.60 3.22
CA ALA A 34 -5.67 -4.62 3.11
C ALA A 34 -5.66 -5.45 4.40
N VAL A 35 -5.77 -6.78 4.28
CA VAL A 35 -5.80 -7.69 5.45
C VAL A 35 -4.44 -8.34 5.70
N ASP A 36 -3.57 -8.31 4.68
CA ASP A 36 -2.19 -8.75 4.75
C ASP A 36 -1.32 -7.78 3.94
N ALA A 37 -0.08 -7.61 4.38
CA ALA A 37 0.91 -6.76 3.73
C ALA A 37 2.31 -7.33 3.92
N ARG A 38 3.11 -7.32 2.85
CA ARG A 38 4.55 -7.63 2.87
C ARG A 38 5.34 -6.41 2.42
N ILE A 39 6.35 -6.05 3.20
CA ILE A 39 7.29 -4.96 2.90
C ILE A 39 8.71 -5.53 2.88
N VAL A 40 9.44 -5.26 1.81
CA VAL A 40 10.85 -5.58 1.67
C VAL A 40 11.65 -4.29 1.75
N LEU A 41 12.66 -4.28 2.62
CA LEU A 41 13.54 -3.13 2.83
C LEU A 41 14.91 -3.37 2.19
N SER A 42 15.63 -2.27 1.92
CA SER A 42 17.02 -2.26 1.46
C SER A 42 18.06 -2.55 2.53
#